data_AF-A0A6I4SVF6-F1
#
_entry.id   AF-A0A6I4SVF6-F1
#
_cell.length_a   1.000
_cell.length_b   1.000
_cell.length_c   1.000
_cell.angle_alpha   90.00
_cell.angle_beta   90.00
_cell.angle_gamma   90.00
#
_symmetry.space_group_name_H-M   'P 1'
#
loop_
_entity.id
_entity.type
_entity.pdbx_description
1 polymer ?
#
loop_
_entity_poly.entity_id
_entity_poly.type
_entity_poly.pdbx_seq_one_letter_code
_entity_poly.pdbx_strand_id
1 'polypeptide(L)'
;MLSPQWLDELRDRVTLSSVIMRTTKLQRAGREWKACCPFHNEKTPSFTVSDEKGFYHCFGCGAHGDVIRWMTDQRGLSFMDAVKELASQAGMEVPQPDPREAARAERRTTLGDVMTSAQEWFENNLLSDEGKSAREYLSKRGLDASTARKFGFGLAPDDRGALKKALAQYDDAMLLETGLRIEVEGKEPYDRFRARLMLPIHDIRGRIVGFAGRILDNSKTDAPKYLNSPETVLFDKGHTLYNLHRAGPASRQTHRIVVVEGYMDVIALAAAGIEEAVAPMGTALTENQIELLWRLVDAPLLCFDGDAAGQRAAIRAATRALPMLRPGHSLAFVTLPAGLDPDDLVRQKGKAAMERLLEKPTSLLDMLWNYERDAQPLNSPEDKAGLKQRLIDHAESIADQDIRALYRRELLDRYSAFAFPKREFQPRKFTTGRQPAPAARSDTSALRRVTGQSRDKFTRAVLSGLARHPREIARHAEALARLARALPDTKPAIEFLFDVSEALEAGRGDTISRSEDVAPTPDKARFSFLMEGSDPDAAREDLAEAVALLVERPALEAAIAEATARFDSDPEGAFAEQQRLRERKLEIESRLGQMARKRAAGPADTNNDGQAERAVGEQETE
;
A
#
# COMPACT_ATOMS: atom_id res chain seq x y z
N MET A 1 16.93 27.19 32.03
CA MET A 1 16.46 25.93 31.43
C MET A 1 15.16 25.50 32.10
N LEU A 2 14.23 24.89 31.36
CA LEU A 2 13.01 24.31 31.93
C LEU A 2 13.38 23.03 32.68
N SER A 3 13.23 23.00 34.01
CA SER A 3 13.49 21.79 34.79
C SER A 3 12.34 20.79 34.61
N PRO A 4 12.59 19.48 34.74
CA PRO A 4 11.51 18.47 34.74
C PRO A 4 10.42 18.80 35.76
N GLN A 5 10.80 19.23 36.96
CA GLN A 5 9.89 19.65 38.02
C GLN A 5 8.98 20.83 37.62
N TRP A 6 9.50 21.80 36.89
CA TRP A 6 8.71 22.93 36.42
C TRP A 6 7.70 22.50 35.33
N LEU A 7 8.10 21.57 34.45
CA LEU A 7 7.20 21.01 33.45
C LEU A 7 6.08 20.18 34.10
N ASP A 8 6.40 19.45 35.17
CA ASP A 8 5.39 18.70 35.95
C ASP A 8 4.41 19.65 36.64
N GLU A 9 4.91 20.73 37.27
CA GLU A 9 4.06 21.77 37.85
C GLU A 9 3.15 22.43 36.79
N LEU A 10 3.66 22.65 35.57
CA LEU A 10 2.87 23.17 34.46
C LEU A 10 1.75 22.21 34.06
N ARG A 11 2.03 20.90 33.99
CA ARG A 11 1.02 19.88 33.70
C ARG A 11 -0.05 19.84 34.77
N ASP A 12 0.33 19.95 36.04
CA ASP A 12 -0.59 19.88 37.18
C ASP A 12 -1.50 21.11 37.26
N ARG A 13 -1.02 22.29 36.88
CA ARG A 13 -1.82 23.52 36.91
C ARG A 13 -2.79 23.67 35.75
N VAL A 14 -2.62 22.90 34.67
CA VAL A 14 -3.49 22.99 33.51
C VAL A 14 -4.39 21.76 33.42
N THR A 15 -5.69 21.98 33.61
CA THR A 15 -6.69 20.93 33.42
C THR A 15 -6.76 20.50 31.95
N LEU A 16 -6.35 19.27 31.66
CA LEU A 16 -6.25 18.73 30.29
C LEU A 16 -7.58 18.83 29.53
N SER A 17 -8.69 18.45 30.14
CA SER A 17 -10.02 18.51 29.53
C SER A 17 -10.42 19.94 29.12
N SER A 18 -10.01 20.96 29.90
CA SER A 18 -10.29 22.37 29.59
C SER A 18 -9.58 22.86 28.32
N VAL A 19 -8.38 22.33 28.06
CA VAL A 19 -7.60 22.64 26.86
C VAL A 19 -8.18 21.91 25.65
N ILE A 20 -8.52 20.64 25.82
CA ILE A 20 -9.08 19.80 24.76
C ILE A 20 -10.47 20.29 24.33
N MET A 21 -11.33 20.71 25.27
CA MET A 21 -12.69 21.17 25.00
C MET A 21 -12.78 22.37 24.05
N ARG A 22 -11.69 23.11 23.84
CA ARG A 22 -11.63 24.24 22.89
C ARG A 22 -11.75 23.80 21.44
N THR A 23 -11.39 22.56 21.13
CA THR A 23 -11.36 22.04 19.75
C THR A 23 -12.12 20.73 19.61
N THR A 24 -12.35 19.99 20.70
CA THR A 24 -13.06 18.70 20.68
C THR A 24 -14.21 18.71 21.67
N LYS A 25 -15.41 18.33 21.23
CA LYS A 25 -16.59 18.25 22.08
C LYS A 25 -16.51 17.04 23.02
N LEU A 26 -16.09 17.27 24.26
CA LEU A 26 -16.01 16.24 25.30
C LEU A 26 -17.38 16.00 25.97
N GLN A 27 -17.69 14.72 26.23
CA GLN A 27 -18.85 14.25 26.98
C GLN A 27 -18.39 13.62 28.30
N ARG A 28 -19.12 13.86 29.39
CA ARG A 28 -18.74 13.33 30.70
C ARG A 28 -19.07 11.84 30.82
N ALA A 29 -18.11 11.04 31.26
CA ALA A 29 -18.23 9.60 31.43
C ALA A 29 -17.62 9.17 32.79
N GLY A 30 -18.41 9.31 33.86
CA GLY A 30 -17.95 9.06 35.22
C GLY A 30 -16.92 10.10 35.67
N ARG A 31 -15.70 9.64 36.00
CA ARG A 31 -14.56 10.49 36.39
C ARG A 31 -13.70 10.96 35.20
N GLU A 32 -13.96 10.45 34.01
CA GLU A 32 -13.24 10.78 32.79
C GLU A 32 -14.16 11.47 31.78
N TRP A 33 -13.58 11.96 30.70
CA TRP A 33 -14.29 12.51 29.54
C TRP A 33 -14.13 11.60 28.32
N LYS A 34 -15.13 11.57 27.45
CA LYS A 34 -15.13 10.81 26.20
C LYS A 34 -15.48 11.70 25.00
N ALA A 35 -14.89 11.42 23.84
CA ALA A 35 -15.25 12.04 22.57
C ALA A 35 -14.92 11.13 21.39
N CYS A 36 -15.39 11.51 20.19
CA CYS A 36 -14.77 11.02 18.96
C CYS A 36 -13.36 11.60 18.86
N CYS A 37 -12.41 10.77 18.45
CA CYS A 37 -11.02 11.13 18.36
C CYS A 37 -10.80 12.28 17.37
N PRO A 38 -9.99 13.29 17.72
CA PRO A 38 -9.61 14.37 16.82
C PRO A 38 -8.44 13.99 15.90
N PHE A 39 -7.78 12.86 16.16
CA PHE A 39 -6.61 12.39 15.41
C PHE A 39 -6.97 11.39 14.30
N HIS A 40 -8.18 10.83 14.32
CA HIS A 40 -8.70 9.94 13.28
C HIS A 40 -10.22 10.05 13.19
N ASN A 41 -10.79 9.71 12.04
CA ASN A 41 -12.22 9.86 11.83
C ASN A 41 -13.00 8.64 12.37
N GLU A 42 -13.90 8.84 13.32
CA GLU A 42 -14.74 7.78 13.90
C GLU A 42 -16.16 8.26 14.26
N LYS A 43 -17.11 7.31 14.27
CA LYS A 43 -18.52 7.58 14.62
C LYS A 43 -18.84 7.29 16.09
N THR A 44 -18.06 6.42 16.74
CA THR A 44 -18.24 6.02 18.13
C THR A 44 -17.13 6.62 18.99
N PRO A 45 -17.43 7.22 20.16
CA PRO A 45 -16.40 7.81 21.02
C PRO A 45 -15.38 6.79 21.53
N SER A 46 -14.13 6.84 21.04
CA SER A 46 -13.01 6.02 21.55
C SER A 46 -11.92 6.84 22.24
N PHE A 47 -12.02 8.17 22.22
CA PHE A 47 -11.07 9.08 22.85
C PHE A 47 -11.45 9.35 24.29
N THR A 48 -10.59 8.95 25.24
CA THR A 48 -10.76 9.18 26.68
C THR A 48 -9.77 10.23 27.19
N VAL A 49 -10.23 11.11 28.07
CA VAL A 49 -9.39 12.13 28.73
C VAL A 49 -9.57 11.99 30.24
N SER A 50 -8.47 11.87 30.97
CA SER A 50 -8.47 11.83 32.43
C SER A 50 -7.72 13.05 32.98
N ASP A 51 -8.46 13.95 33.64
CA ASP A 51 -7.83 15.08 34.33
C ASP A 51 -7.05 14.61 35.56
N GLU A 52 -7.52 13.56 36.25
CA GLU A 52 -6.87 12.98 37.42
C GLU A 52 -5.53 12.32 37.07
N LYS A 53 -5.44 11.65 35.91
CA LYS A 53 -4.20 11.01 35.45
C LYS A 53 -3.34 11.92 34.58
N GLY A 54 -3.84 13.08 34.17
CA GLY A 54 -3.11 14.06 33.37
C GLY A 54 -2.85 13.66 31.91
N PHE A 55 -3.54 12.65 31.36
CA PHE A 55 -3.33 12.18 29.99
C PHE A 55 -4.64 11.88 29.25
N TYR A 56 -4.55 11.90 27.92
CA TYR A 56 -5.56 11.36 27.02
C TYR A 56 -5.09 10.06 26.38
N HIS A 57 -6.04 9.22 25.96
CA HIS A 57 -5.77 8.01 25.20
C HIS A 57 -6.93 7.72 24.25
N CYS A 58 -6.62 7.37 23.01
CA CYS A 58 -7.58 6.92 22.03
C CYS A 58 -7.50 5.40 21.87
N PHE A 59 -8.59 4.70 22.15
CA PHE A 59 -8.67 3.25 21.96
C PHE A 59 -8.82 2.82 20.48
N GLY A 60 -9.16 3.77 19.58
CA GLY A 60 -9.25 3.51 18.14
C GLY A 60 -7.89 3.58 17.44
N CYS A 61 -7.17 4.69 17.55
CA CYS A 61 -5.91 4.93 16.83
C CYS A 61 -4.64 4.87 17.70
N GLY A 62 -4.76 4.67 19.01
CA GLY A 62 -3.63 4.63 19.94
C GLY A 62 -3.01 5.99 20.28
N ALA A 63 -3.61 7.11 19.82
CA ALA A 63 -3.12 8.44 20.16
C ALA A 63 -3.12 8.65 21.68
N HIS A 64 -1.98 9.05 22.23
CA HIS A 64 -1.75 9.19 23.67
C HIS A 64 -0.84 10.38 23.96
N GLY A 65 -1.14 11.12 25.03
CA GLY A 65 -0.32 12.26 25.40
C GLY A 65 -0.85 13.04 26.60
N ASP A 66 -0.03 13.98 27.04
CA ASP A 66 -0.36 14.97 28.06
C ASP A 66 -0.84 16.29 27.42
N VAL A 67 -1.04 17.32 28.24
CA VAL A 67 -1.49 18.64 27.79
C VAL A 67 -0.51 19.35 26.86
N ILE A 68 0.81 19.12 27.03
CA ILE A 68 1.82 19.71 26.16
C ILE A 68 1.80 19.00 24.81
N ARG A 69 1.72 17.67 24.83
CA ARG A 69 1.64 16.84 23.64
C ARG A 69 0.38 17.09 22.83
N TRP A 70 -0.74 17.40 23.49
CA TRP A 70 -1.93 17.89 22.82
C TRP A 70 -1.67 19.18 22.02
N MET A 71 -0.96 20.13 22.62
CA MET A 71 -0.62 21.40 21.97
C MET A 71 0.37 21.22 20.81
N THR A 72 1.28 20.24 20.88
CA THR A 72 2.20 19.96 19.77
C THR A 72 1.54 19.16 18.65
N ASP A 73 0.88 18.05 19.01
CA ASP A 73 0.45 17.04 18.04
C ASP A 73 -0.86 17.45 17.36
N GLN A 74 -1.76 18.13 18.08
CA GLN A 74 -3.01 18.61 17.49
C GLN A 74 -2.94 20.08 17.05
N ARG A 75 -2.33 20.98 17.83
CA ARG A 75 -2.25 22.39 17.42
C ARG A 75 -1.03 22.71 16.55
N GLY A 76 -0.12 21.76 16.34
CA GLY A 76 1.09 21.96 15.54
C GLY A 76 2.06 22.98 16.14
N LEU A 77 1.93 23.30 17.44
CA LEU A 77 2.82 24.26 18.09
C LEU A 77 4.20 23.64 18.33
N SER A 78 5.23 24.48 18.32
CA SER A 78 6.54 24.04 18.80
C SER A 78 6.48 23.81 20.31
N PHE A 79 7.32 22.92 20.83
CA PHE A 79 7.34 22.61 22.27
C PHE A 79 7.43 23.87 23.16
N MET A 80 8.30 24.82 22.80
CA MET A 80 8.45 26.06 23.56
C MET A 80 7.25 27.00 23.46
N ASP A 81 6.57 27.05 22.30
CA ASP A 81 5.37 27.87 22.13
C ASP A 81 4.18 27.25 22.88
N ALA A 82 4.05 25.92 22.85
CA ALA A 82 3.10 25.17 23.65
C ALA A 82 3.31 25.44 25.16
N VAL A 83 4.56 25.37 25.63
CA VAL A 83 4.92 25.68 27.02
C VAL A 83 4.57 27.12 27.39
N LYS A 84 4.90 28.11 26.55
CA LYS A 84 4.59 29.52 26.82
C LYS A 84 3.08 29.77 26.90
N GLU A 85 2.32 29.19 25.99
CA GLU A 85 0.87 29.37 25.96
C GLU A 85 0.18 28.70 27.14
N LEU A 86 0.61 27.49 27.52
CA LEU A 86 0.11 26.80 28.70
C LEU A 86 0.50 27.52 29.99
N ALA A 87 1.73 28.03 30.09
CA ALA A 87 2.19 28.77 31.26
C ALA A 87 1.42 30.09 31.44
N SER A 88 1.17 30.81 30.36
CA SER A 88 0.31 32.01 30.39
C SER A 88 -1.10 31.70 30.89
N GLN A 89 -1.67 30.53 30.56
CA GLN A 89 -2.98 30.10 31.06
C GLN A 89 -2.94 29.67 32.53
N ALA A 90 -1.85 29.02 32.94
CA ALA A 90 -1.62 28.57 34.31
C ALA A 90 -1.22 29.70 35.28
N GLY A 91 -1.08 30.94 34.79
CA GLY A 91 -0.51 32.05 35.55
C GLY A 91 0.94 31.76 36.00
N MET A 92 1.65 30.90 35.27
CA MET A 92 3.04 30.56 35.52
C MET A 92 3.94 31.43 34.67
N GLU A 93 4.93 32.04 35.31
CA GLU A 93 6.01 32.68 34.58
C GLU A 93 6.93 31.59 34.02
N VAL A 94 7.10 31.58 32.70
CA VAL A 94 8.07 30.67 32.06
C VAL A 94 9.46 31.09 32.51
N PRO A 95 10.28 30.21 33.11
CA PRO A 95 11.64 30.52 33.53
C PRO A 95 12.37 31.12 32.35
N GLN A 96 12.59 32.43 32.40
CA GLN A 96 13.39 33.09 31.40
C GLN A 96 14.82 32.57 31.58
N PRO A 97 15.54 32.27 30.49
CA PRO A 97 16.99 32.12 30.61
C PRO A 97 17.51 33.39 31.30
N ASP A 98 18.45 33.25 32.23
CA ASP A 98 19.07 34.39 32.95
C ASP A 98 19.29 35.53 31.95
N PRO A 99 18.78 36.76 32.17
CA PRO A 99 18.91 37.86 31.23
C PRO A 99 20.34 38.08 30.73
N ARG A 100 21.36 37.71 31.53
CA ARG A 100 22.76 37.70 31.12
C ARG A 100 23.11 36.53 30.21
N GLU A 101 22.60 35.33 30.45
CA GLU A 101 22.76 34.18 29.55
C GLU A 101 21.89 34.28 28.30
N ALA A 102 20.68 34.84 28.37
CA ALA A 102 19.81 35.18 27.25
C ALA A 102 20.48 36.25 26.38
N ALA A 103 20.94 37.37 26.97
CA ALA A 103 21.69 38.37 26.24
C ALA A 103 23.03 37.84 25.71
N ARG A 104 23.68 36.89 26.40
CA ARG A 104 24.91 36.23 25.92
C ARG A 104 24.64 35.21 24.82
N ALA A 105 23.51 34.51 24.86
CA ALA A 105 23.05 33.58 23.82
C ALA A 105 22.53 34.32 22.59
N GLU A 106 21.89 35.48 22.78
CA GLU A 106 21.43 36.39 21.74
C GLU A 106 22.60 37.18 21.13
N ARG A 107 23.66 37.45 21.90
CA ARG A 107 24.97 37.94 21.41
C ARG A 107 25.85 36.83 20.83
N ARG A 108 25.52 35.55 21.01
CA ARG A 108 26.33 34.43 20.52
C ARG A 108 25.93 34.16 19.08
N THR A 109 26.88 34.35 18.17
CA THR A 109 26.76 33.87 16.79
C THR A 109 26.27 32.42 16.78
N THR A 110 25.22 32.17 16.03
CA THR A 110 24.66 30.85 15.79
C THR A 110 25.11 30.30 14.44
N LEU A 111 25.02 28.99 14.26
CA LEU A 111 25.23 28.37 12.94
C LEU A 111 24.23 28.91 11.90
N GLY A 112 23.04 29.35 12.32
CA GLY A 112 22.07 29.99 11.43
C GLY A 112 22.54 31.36 10.90
N ASP A 113 23.26 32.12 11.72
CA ASP A 113 23.84 33.42 11.30
C ASP A 113 24.94 33.22 10.26
N VAL A 114 25.73 32.15 10.41
CA VAL A 114 26.72 31.72 9.41
C VAL A 114 26.04 31.39 8.08
N MET A 115 24.96 30.60 8.10
CA MET A 115 24.22 30.24 6.89
C MET A 115 23.60 31.45 6.20
N THR A 116 23.06 32.39 6.99
CA THR A 116 22.48 33.64 6.47
C THR A 116 23.54 34.51 5.82
N SER A 117 24.68 34.71 6.49
CA SER A 117 25.79 35.49 5.91
C SER A 117 26.40 34.83 4.68
N ALA A 118 26.49 33.50 4.65
CA ALA A 118 26.94 32.76 3.47
C ALA A 118 25.99 32.98 2.29
N GLN A 119 24.69 32.94 2.52
CA GLN A 119 23.68 33.22 1.51
C GLN A 119 23.82 34.65 0.95
N GLU A 120 23.88 35.66 1.81
CA GLU A 120 24.08 37.06 1.40
C GLU A 120 25.35 37.23 0.56
N TRP A 121 26.44 36.57 0.97
CA TRP A 121 27.68 36.58 0.21
C TRP A 121 27.54 35.92 -1.16
N PHE A 122 26.89 34.75 -1.25
CA PHE A 122 26.63 34.10 -2.55
C PHE A 122 25.73 34.96 -3.45
N GLU A 123 24.70 35.60 -2.91
CA GLU A 123 23.83 36.52 -3.67
C GLU A 123 24.62 37.70 -4.23
N ASN A 124 25.47 38.32 -3.41
CA ASN A 124 26.34 39.42 -3.84
C ASN A 124 27.30 39.01 -4.96
N ASN A 125 27.88 37.80 -4.87
CA ASN A 125 28.71 37.25 -5.94
C ASN A 125 27.92 37.00 -7.23
N LEU A 126 26.64 36.61 -7.14
CA LEU A 126 25.79 36.47 -8.32
C LEU A 126 25.51 37.81 -8.99
N LEU A 127 25.56 38.93 -8.26
CA LEU A 127 25.35 40.28 -8.79
C LEU A 127 26.65 40.91 -9.34
N SER A 128 27.82 40.42 -8.93
CA SER A 128 29.13 40.92 -9.37
C SER A 128 29.44 40.57 -10.84
N ASP A 129 30.57 41.04 -11.36
CA ASP A 129 31.01 40.70 -12.72
C ASP A 129 31.29 39.19 -12.89
N GLU A 130 31.78 38.51 -11.86
CA GLU A 130 31.98 37.05 -11.85
C GLU A 130 30.65 36.29 -12.02
N GLY A 131 29.55 36.88 -11.56
CA GLY A 131 28.18 36.38 -11.69
C GLY A 131 27.63 36.34 -13.11
N LYS A 132 28.30 36.95 -14.11
CA LYS A 132 27.74 37.13 -15.46
C LYS A 132 27.31 35.81 -16.12
N SER A 133 28.17 34.79 -16.11
CA SER A 133 27.86 33.49 -16.72
C SER A 133 26.69 32.77 -16.03
N ALA A 134 26.59 32.90 -14.71
CA ALA A 134 25.50 32.36 -13.91
C ALA A 134 24.17 33.05 -14.23
N ARG A 135 24.16 34.38 -14.35
CA ARG A 135 22.97 35.15 -14.75
C ARG A 135 22.53 34.83 -16.18
N GLU A 136 23.47 34.67 -17.12
CA GLU A 136 23.19 34.23 -18.49
C GLU A 136 22.58 32.82 -18.52
N TYR A 137 23.08 31.91 -17.68
CA TYR A 137 22.51 30.57 -17.54
C TYR A 137 21.05 30.62 -17.03
N LEU A 138 20.77 31.41 -15.98
CA LEU A 138 19.42 31.58 -15.44
C LEU A 138 18.47 32.18 -16.48
N SER A 139 18.93 33.20 -17.21
CA SER A 139 18.15 33.83 -18.28
C SER A 139 17.82 32.85 -19.42
N LYS A 140 18.79 32.01 -19.84
CA LYS A 140 18.55 30.95 -20.84
C LYS A 140 17.51 29.91 -20.38
N ARG A 141 17.39 29.70 -19.06
CA ARG A 141 16.35 28.86 -18.44
C ARG A 141 15.00 29.58 -18.29
N GLY A 142 14.89 30.84 -18.70
CA GLY A 142 13.67 31.63 -18.55
C GLY A 142 13.42 32.10 -17.11
N LEU A 143 14.44 32.07 -16.24
CA LEU A 143 14.35 32.55 -14.88
C LEU A 143 14.78 34.01 -14.82
N ASP A 144 13.83 34.89 -14.49
CA ASP A 144 14.08 36.32 -14.36
C ASP A 144 14.74 36.68 -13.01
N ALA A 145 15.15 37.94 -12.88
CA ALA A 145 15.82 38.42 -11.68
C ALA A 145 14.93 38.36 -10.42
N SER A 146 13.62 38.51 -10.57
CA SER A 146 12.65 38.37 -9.46
C SER A 146 12.59 36.93 -8.96
N THR A 147 12.54 35.96 -9.86
CA THR A 147 12.55 34.52 -9.52
C THR A 147 13.89 34.15 -8.89
N ALA A 148 14.99 34.63 -9.47
CA ALA A 148 16.32 34.42 -8.92
C ALA A 148 16.42 34.92 -7.47
N ARG A 149 15.90 36.12 -7.20
CA ARG A 149 15.84 36.69 -5.84
C ARG A 149 14.87 35.94 -4.92
N LYS A 150 13.67 35.59 -5.40
CA LYS A 150 12.66 34.85 -4.61
C LYS A 150 13.21 33.53 -4.09
N PHE A 151 14.01 32.83 -4.90
CA PHE A 151 14.63 31.55 -4.54
C PHE A 151 16.03 31.69 -3.92
N GLY A 152 16.56 32.91 -3.80
CA GLY A 152 17.87 33.18 -3.22
C GLY A 152 19.01 32.60 -4.03
N PHE A 153 18.98 32.70 -5.36
CA PHE A 153 20.12 32.23 -6.15
C PHE A 153 21.38 33.03 -5.82
N GLY A 154 22.51 32.31 -5.73
CA GLY A 154 23.83 32.90 -5.50
C GLY A 154 24.91 32.27 -6.38
N LEU A 155 26.16 32.70 -6.22
CA LEU A 155 27.32 32.15 -6.91
C LEU A 155 28.45 31.86 -5.90
N ALA A 156 28.97 30.64 -5.93
CA ALA A 156 30.24 30.28 -5.32
C ALA A 156 31.37 30.47 -6.36
N PRO A 157 32.35 31.37 -6.11
CA PRO A 157 33.51 31.58 -6.97
C PRO A 157 34.35 30.31 -7.16
N ASP A 158 35.22 30.27 -8.18
CA ASP A 158 36.18 29.16 -8.37
C ASP A 158 37.44 29.35 -7.52
N ASP A 159 37.27 29.44 -6.20
CA ASP A 159 38.35 29.62 -5.23
C ASP A 159 38.13 28.69 -4.01
N ARG A 160 39.22 28.15 -3.46
CA ARG A 160 39.18 27.16 -2.36
C ARG A 160 39.08 27.77 -0.95
N GLY A 161 39.22 29.09 -0.80
CA GLY A 161 39.16 29.79 0.48
C GLY A 161 38.48 31.16 0.41
N ALA A 162 37.78 31.48 -0.68
CA ALA A 162 37.04 32.73 -0.81
C ALA A 162 35.93 32.86 0.25
N LEU A 163 35.24 31.78 0.59
CA LEU A 163 34.22 31.78 1.63
C LEU A 163 34.86 32.01 3.01
N LYS A 164 35.97 31.33 3.32
CA LYS A 164 36.72 31.53 4.57
C LYS A 164 37.10 33.01 4.76
N LYS A 165 37.57 33.66 3.68
CA LYS A 165 37.94 35.08 3.69
C LYS A 165 36.73 35.99 3.84
N ALA A 166 35.63 35.68 3.14
CA ALA A 166 34.41 36.47 3.17
C ALA A 166 33.68 36.41 4.51
N LEU A 167 33.79 35.28 5.21
CA LEU A 167 33.16 35.01 6.50
C LEU A 167 34.19 35.00 7.65
N ALA A 168 35.25 35.80 7.54
CA ALA A 168 36.34 35.85 8.52
C ALA A 168 35.91 36.31 9.93
N GLN A 169 34.70 36.88 10.06
CA GLN A 169 34.07 37.20 11.35
C GLN A 169 33.61 35.96 12.14
N TYR A 170 33.59 34.78 11.53
CA TYR A 170 33.17 33.53 12.16
C TYR A 170 34.33 32.56 12.36
N ASP A 171 34.26 31.79 13.44
CA ASP A 171 35.25 30.75 13.73
C ASP A 171 35.20 29.66 12.67
N ASP A 172 36.37 29.17 12.26
CA ASP A 172 36.49 28.15 11.21
C ASP A 172 35.75 26.85 11.57
N ALA A 173 35.67 26.53 12.87
CA ALA A 173 34.90 25.41 13.39
C ALA A 173 33.40 25.51 13.04
N MET A 174 32.81 26.73 13.06
CA MET A 174 31.41 26.92 12.68
C MET A 174 31.20 26.74 11.18
N LEU A 175 32.17 27.15 10.35
CA LEU A 175 32.14 26.94 8.90
C LEU A 175 32.24 25.45 8.52
N LEU A 176 32.98 24.66 9.32
CA LEU A 176 33.06 23.21 9.20
C LEU A 176 31.76 22.54 9.66
N GLU A 177 31.22 22.94 10.83
CA GLU A 177 29.99 22.36 11.40
C GLU A 177 28.75 22.60 10.53
N THR A 178 28.69 23.74 9.84
CA THR A 178 27.65 24.04 8.83
C THR A 178 27.84 23.30 7.51
N GLY A 179 28.96 22.58 7.33
CA GLY A 179 29.28 21.84 6.11
C GLY A 179 29.63 22.73 4.92
N LEU A 180 29.94 24.01 5.16
CA LEU A 180 30.36 24.97 4.14
C LEU A 180 31.83 24.78 3.74
N ARG A 181 32.65 24.23 4.65
CA ARG A 181 34.04 23.85 4.40
C ARG A 181 34.23 22.34 4.59
N ILE A 182 35.25 21.79 3.94
CA ILE A 182 35.65 20.40 4.02
C ILE A 182 37.00 20.33 4.71
N GLU A 183 37.08 19.56 5.78
CA GLU A 183 38.35 19.18 6.40
C GLU A 183 38.87 17.89 5.78
N VAL A 184 40.17 17.85 5.51
CA VAL A 184 40.88 16.65 5.04
C VAL A 184 42.12 16.48 5.88
N GLU A 185 42.35 15.28 6.38
CA GLU A 185 43.49 14.98 7.25
C GLU A 185 44.82 15.41 6.60
N GLY A 186 45.63 16.16 7.37
CA GLY A 186 46.93 16.65 6.94
C GLY A 186 46.89 17.76 5.86
N LYS A 187 45.72 18.34 5.57
CA LYS A 187 45.56 19.44 4.61
C LYS A 187 44.75 20.58 5.21
N GLU A 188 45.02 21.81 4.76
CA GLU A 188 44.18 22.96 5.06
C GLU A 188 42.74 22.69 4.61
N PRO A 189 41.73 22.95 5.48
CA PRO A 189 40.34 22.89 5.07
C PRO A 189 40.09 23.80 3.87
N TYR A 190 39.12 23.46 3.03
CA TYR A 190 38.78 24.23 1.85
C TYR A 190 37.27 24.31 1.63
N ASP A 191 36.83 25.30 0.87
CA ASP A 191 35.42 25.59 0.64
C ASP A 191 34.76 24.47 -0.14
N ARG A 192 33.61 23.98 0.34
CA ARG A 192 32.88 22.85 -0.26
C ARG A 192 32.40 23.18 -1.68
N PHE A 193 31.81 24.37 -1.83
CA PHE A 193 31.20 24.82 -3.07
C PHE A 193 32.15 25.75 -3.81
N ARG A 194 32.41 25.43 -5.07
CA ARG A 194 33.31 26.19 -5.94
C ARG A 194 32.82 26.14 -7.38
N ALA A 195 32.88 27.26 -8.09
CA ALA A 195 32.38 27.40 -9.46
C ALA A 195 30.95 26.88 -9.64
N ARG A 196 30.06 27.19 -8.69
CA ARG A 196 28.70 26.65 -8.64
C ARG A 196 27.67 27.75 -8.47
N LEU A 197 26.58 27.64 -9.23
CA LEU A 197 25.35 28.35 -8.95
C LEU A 197 24.75 27.78 -7.66
N MET A 198 24.52 28.65 -6.68
CA MET A 198 24.09 28.29 -5.33
C MET A 198 22.59 28.43 -5.18
N LEU A 199 21.98 27.44 -4.52
CA LEU A 199 20.57 27.38 -4.18
C LEU A 199 20.43 27.10 -2.67
N PRO A 200 19.86 28.01 -1.87
CA PRO A 200 19.66 27.80 -0.45
C PRO A 200 18.58 26.75 -0.18
N ILE A 201 18.87 25.85 0.75
CA ILE A 201 17.94 24.85 1.26
C ILE A 201 17.38 25.36 2.59
N HIS A 202 16.07 25.31 2.73
CA HIS A 202 15.36 25.85 3.89
C HIS A 202 14.62 24.74 4.65
N ASP A 203 14.51 24.90 5.96
CA ASP A 203 13.59 24.10 6.77
C ASP A 203 12.12 24.50 6.54
N ILE A 204 11.20 23.83 7.23
CA ILE A 204 9.76 24.11 7.14
C ILE A 204 9.37 25.54 7.60
N ARG A 205 10.23 26.21 8.37
CA ARG A 205 10.02 27.58 8.86
C ARG A 205 10.64 28.63 7.95
N GLY A 206 11.31 28.22 6.87
CA GLY A 206 12.00 29.12 5.96
C GLY A 206 13.36 29.60 6.47
N ARG A 207 13.99 28.89 7.41
CA ARG A 207 15.38 29.17 7.82
C ARG A 207 16.35 28.39 6.95
N ILE A 208 17.48 29.00 6.58
CA ILE A 208 18.50 28.35 5.76
C ILE A 208 19.23 27.30 6.59
N VAL A 209 19.22 26.06 6.12
CA VAL A 209 19.83 24.91 6.80
C VAL A 209 20.95 24.27 5.98
N GLY A 210 21.00 24.52 4.68
CA GLY A 210 21.99 23.96 3.77
C GLY A 210 22.01 24.68 2.44
N PHE A 211 22.86 24.22 1.53
CA PHE A 211 22.92 24.68 0.15
C PHE A 211 22.99 23.51 -0.82
N ALA A 212 22.45 23.72 -2.01
CA ALA A 212 22.75 22.95 -3.20
C ALA A 212 23.57 23.81 -4.15
N GLY A 213 24.58 23.23 -4.79
CA GLY A 213 25.45 23.90 -5.75
C GLY A 213 25.43 23.18 -7.09
N ARG A 214 25.05 23.88 -8.16
CA ARG A 214 25.01 23.36 -9.53
C ARG A 214 26.24 23.83 -10.32
N ILE A 215 26.96 22.91 -10.96
CA ILE A 215 28.03 23.31 -11.89
C ILE A 215 27.44 24.05 -13.09
N LEU A 216 28.11 25.10 -13.53
CA LEU A 216 27.75 25.84 -14.75
C LEU A 216 28.51 25.33 -15.98
N ASP A 217 29.71 24.83 -15.76
CA ASP A 217 30.58 24.28 -16.78
C ASP A 217 30.32 22.78 -16.97
N ASN A 218 29.74 22.41 -18.11
CA ASN A 218 29.42 21.03 -18.47
C ASN A 218 30.65 20.23 -18.95
N SER A 219 31.82 20.87 -19.12
CA SER A 219 33.06 20.17 -19.50
C SER A 219 33.71 19.44 -18.32
N LYS A 220 33.38 19.81 -17.08
CA LYS A 220 33.87 19.15 -15.86
C LYS A 220 33.09 17.86 -15.60
N THR A 221 33.56 16.73 -16.15
CA THR A 221 32.95 15.40 -15.97
C THR A 221 33.22 14.78 -14.59
N ASP A 222 34.28 15.21 -13.92
CA ASP A 222 34.78 14.59 -12.69
C ASP A 222 34.05 15.08 -11.42
N ALA A 223 33.03 15.93 -11.57
CA ALA A 223 32.28 16.51 -10.47
C ALA A 223 30.77 16.32 -10.66
N PRO A 224 29.99 16.07 -9.58
CA PRO A 224 28.56 15.87 -9.70
C PRO A 224 27.87 17.17 -10.13
N LYS A 225 26.89 17.04 -11.03
CA LYS A 225 26.10 18.16 -11.59
C LYS A 225 25.48 19.02 -10.49
N TYR A 226 24.89 18.38 -9.49
CA TYR A 226 24.44 19.00 -8.25
C TYR A 226 25.22 18.43 -7.07
N LEU A 227 25.63 19.30 -6.15
CA LEU A 227 26.26 18.94 -4.89
C LEU A 227 25.42 19.54 -3.76
N ASN A 228 24.96 18.73 -2.82
CA ASN A 228 24.28 19.22 -1.63
C ASN A 228 25.28 19.40 -0.48
N SER A 229 24.94 20.23 0.49
CA SER A 229 25.54 20.21 1.82
C SER A 229 25.56 18.77 2.38
N PRO A 230 26.56 18.42 3.21
CA PRO A 230 26.55 17.14 3.92
C PRO A 230 25.43 17.13 4.98
N GLU A 231 25.19 15.98 5.62
CA GLU A 231 24.35 15.97 6.84
C GLU A 231 25.01 16.85 7.90
N THR A 232 24.23 17.67 8.60
CA THR A 232 24.69 18.53 9.70
C THR A 232 23.64 18.57 10.81
N VAL A 233 23.97 19.23 11.92
CA VAL A 233 22.99 19.49 13.00
C VAL A 233 21.82 20.38 12.54
N LEU A 234 21.99 21.13 11.45
CA LEU A 234 20.94 21.96 10.86
C LEU A 234 20.17 21.26 9.73
N PHE A 235 20.85 20.38 8.99
CA PHE A 235 20.32 19.80 7.75
C PHE A 235 20.34 18.28 7.78
N ASP A 236 19.13 17.74 7.75
CA ASP A 236 18.85 16.32 7.54
C ASP A 236 18.19 16.12 6.16
N LYS A 237 18.88 15.44 5.24
CA LYS A 237 18.34 15.21 3.89
C LYS A 237 17.09 14.35 3.88
N GLY A 238 17.03 13.36 4.77
CA GLY A 238 15.93 12.41 4.88
C GLY A 238 14.65 13.03 5.44
N HIS A 239 14.73 14.20 6.08
CA HIS A 239 13.60 14.94 6.65
C HIS A 239 13.35 16.31 5.99
N THR A 240 14.08 16.64 4.92
CA THR A 240 13.93 17.92 4.23
C THR A 240 13.41 17.73 2.81
N LEU A 241 12.43 18.54 2.42
CA LEU A 241 11.98 18.71 1.04
C LEU A 241 12.26 20.13 0.60
N TYR A 242 12.86 20.31 -0.57
CA TYR A 242 13.16 21.63 -1.11
C TYR A 242 11.84 22.35 -1.38
N ASN A 243 11.84 23.65 -1.08
CA ASN A 243 10.70 24.54 -1.26
C ASN A 243 9.46 24.25 -0.38
N LEU A 244 9.52 23.30 0.57
CA LEU A 244 8.37 22.94 1.40
C LEU A 244 7.79 24.13 2.19
N HIS A 245 8.62 25.04 2.69
CA HIS A 245 8.19 26.25 3.40
C HIS A 245 7.34 27.21 2.55
N ARG A 246 7.53 27.25 1.22
CA ARG A 246 6.71 28.04 0.30
C ARG A 246 5.53 27.23 -0.22
N ALA A 247 5.75 25.95 -0.51
CA ALA A 247 4.75 25.05 -1.05
C ALA A 247 3.64 24.72 -0.04
N GLY A 248 3.94 24.64 1.26
CA GLY A 248 2.96 24.32 2.30
C GLY A 248 1.79 25.32 2.42
N PRO A 249 2.05 26.64 2.45
CA PRO A 249 0.98 27.63 2.36
C PRO A 249 0.18 27.56 1.04
N ALA A 250 0.86 27.34 -0.09
CA ALA A 250 0.22 27.21 -1.40
C ALA A 250 -0.69 25.97 -1.47
N SER A 251 -0.25 24.84 -0.92
CA SER A 251 -1.00 23.58 -0.93
C SER A 251 -2.31 23.63 -0.16
N ARG A 252 -2.42 24.51 0.84
CA ARG A 252 -3.69 24.72 1.56
C ARG A 252 -4.74 25.40 0.68
N GLN A 253 -4.33 26.15 -0.32
CA GLN A 253 -5.23 26.83 -1.26
C GLN A 253 -5.58 25.92 -2.45
N THR A 254 -4.61 25.13 -2.93
CA THR A 254 -4.77 24.26 -4.10
C THR A 254 -5.23 22.84 -3.74
N HIS A 255 -5.19 22.48 -2.46
CA HIS A 255 -5.44 21.13 -1.94
C HIS A 255 -4.56 20.04 -2.58
N ARG A 256 -3.36 20.40 -3.04
CA ARG A 256 -2.40 19.46 -3.63
C ARG A 256 -0.95 19.85 -3.32
N ILE A 257 -0.06 18.87 -3.37
CA ILE A 257 1.40 19.06 -3.42
C ILE A 257 1.92 18.28 -4.61
N VAL A 258 2.83 18.88 -5.38
CA VAL A 258 3.49 18.25 -6.52
C VAL A 258 4.95 17.94 -6.17
N VAL A 259 5.32 16.67 -6.15
CA VAL A 259 6.68 16.19 -5.92
C VAL A 259 7.35 15.95 -7.26
N VAL A 260 8.42 16.68 -7.53
CA VAL A 260 9.25 16.55 -8.75
C VAL A 260 10.66 16.07 -8.39
N GLU A 261 11.49 15.74 -9.39
CA GLU A 261 12.82 15.17 -9.15
C GLU A 261 13.85 16.21 -8.69
N GLY A 262 13.88 17.38 -9.32
CA GLY A 262 14.96 18.33 -9.19
C GLY A 262 14.57 19.71 -8.67
N TYR A 263 15.59 20.45 -8.21
CA TYR A 263 15.45 21.85 -7.80
C TYR A 263 14.92 22.74 -8.93
N MET A 264 15.41 22.54 -10.15
CA MET A 264 15.04 23.36 -11.30
C MET A 264 13.58 23.15 -11.70
N ASP A 265 13.07 21.92 -11.58
CA ASP A 265 11.66 21.59 -11.84
C ASP A 265 10.73 22.35 -10.89
N VAL A 266 11.07 22.36 -9.60
CA VAL A 266 10.34 23.12 -8.58
C VAL A 266 10.32 24.61 -8.92
N ILE A 267 11.48 25.16 -9.27
CA ILE A 267 11.64 26.59 -9.55
C ILE A 267 10.89 26.98 -10.83
N ALA A 268 10.98 26.15 -11.88
CA ALA A 268 10.28 26.37 -13.14
C ALA A 268 8.75 26.31 -12.96
N LEU A 269 8.25 25.35 -12.18
CA LEU A 269 6.83 25.25 -11.83
C LEU A 269 6.36 26.47 -11.03
N ALA A 270 7.11 26.87 -10.01
CA ALA A 270 6.79 28.04 -9.21
C ALA A 270 6.84 29.35 -10.03
N ALA A 271 7.80 29.49 -10.95
CA ALA A 271 7.88 30.63 -11.88
C ALA A 271 6.66 30.68 -12.82
N ALA A 272 6.10 29.53 -13.18
CA ALA A 272 4.85 29.42 -13.92
C ALA A 272 3.58 29.53 -13.04
N GLY A 273 3.73 29.77 -11.74
CA GLY A 273 2.63 29.94 -10.79
C GLY A 273 1.99 28.64 -10.30
N ILE A 274 2.75 27.54 -10.30
CA ILE A 274 2.46 26.28 -9.60
C ILE A 274 3.41 26.25 -8.39
N GLU A 275 3.02 26.92 -7.31
CA GLU A 275 3.91 27.22 -6.17
C GLU A 275 4.02 26.06 -5.16
N GLU A 276 3.09 25.11 -5.22
CA GLU A 276 2.97 23.92 -4.39
C GLU A 276 3.89 22.75 -4.81
N ALA A 277 4.95 23.05 -5.56
CA ALA A 277 5.96 22.09 -6.00
C ALA A 277 7.10 21.93 -4.97
N VAL A 278 7.54 20.69 -4.75
CA VAL A 278 8.66 20.31 -3.87
C VAL A 278 9.53 19.23 -4.50
N ALA A 279 10.77 19.08 -4.02
CA ALA A 279 11.69 18.03 -4.49
C ALA A 279 12.46 17.37 -3.33
N PRO A 280 12.80 16.07 -3.43
CA PRO A 280 13.67 15.38 -2.47
C PRO A 280 15.15 15.77 -2.64
N MET A 281 15.98 15.57 -1.59
CA MET A 281 17.34 16.12 -1.51
C MET A 281 18.41 15.27 -2.22
N GLY A 282 18.21 15.07 -3.53
CA GLY A 282 19.14 14.35 -4.42
C GLY A 282 19.11 12.82 -4.27
N THR A 283 18.10 12.29 -3.58
CA THR A 283 17.87 10.86 -3.35
C THR A 283 16.42 10.51 -3.68
N ALA A 284 16.09 9.21 -3.69
CA ALA A 284 14.69 8.77 -3.75
C ALA A 284 13.91 9.27 -2.53
N LEU A 285 12.67 9.72 -2.75
CA LEU A 285 11.73 10.23 -1.74
C LEU A 285 11.61 9.31 -0.52
N THR A 286 12.03 9.74 0.67
CA THR A 286 12.10 8.92 1.89
C THR A 286 10.73 8.74 2.57
N GLU A 287 10.66 7.78 3.49
CA GLU A 287 9.51 7.50 4.35
C GLU A 287 9.15 8.75 5.19
N ASN A 288 10.14 9.39 5.80
CA ASN A 288 9.92 10.60 6.58
C ASN A 288 9.44 11.77 5.70
N GLN A 289 9.92 11.89 4.46
CA GLN A 289 9.40 12.87 3.51
C GLN A 289 7.96 12.57 3.08
N ILE A 290 7.59 11.29 2.90
CA ILE A 290 6.20 10.88 2.63
C ILE A 290 5.29 11.28 3.80
N GLU A 291 5.69 11.03 5.05
CA GLU A 291 4.92 11.48 6.22
C GLU A 291 4.79 13.00 6.29
N LEU A 292 5.84 13.75 5.94
CA LEU A 292 5.76 15.22 5.86
C LEU A 292 4.74 15.69 4.81
N LEU A 293 4.70 15.03 3.64
CA LEU A 293 3.73 15.32 2.59
C LEU A 293 2.29 15.01 3.03
N TRP A 294 2.10 13.88 3.70
CA TRP A 294 0.80 13.43 4.23
C TRP A 294 0.23 14.33 5.32
N ARG A 295 1.05 15.12 6.01
CA ARG A 295 0.57 16.19 6.90
C ARG A 295 -0.03 17.38 6.15
N LEU A 296 0.26 17.53 4.85
CA LEU A 296 -0.21 18.63 4.02
C LEU A 296 -1.39 18.20 3.15
N VAL A 297 -1.32 17.02 2.55
CA VAL A 297 -2.34 16.47 1.64
C VAL A 297 -2.42 14.95 1.74
N ASP A 298 -3.63 14.43 1.64
CA ASP A 298 -3.94 13.00 1.72
C ASP A 298 -3.24 12.15 0.62
N ALA A 299 -3.12 12.71 -0.58
CA ALA A 299 -2.52 12.05 -1.74
C ALA A 299 -1.62 13.00 -2.54
N PRO A 300 -0.32 13.17 -2.17
CA PRO A 300 0.61 13.98 -2.94
C PRO A 300 0.82 13.42 -4.36
N LEU A 301 1.02 14.33 -5.31
CA LEU A 301 1.21 14.03 -6.73
C LEU A 301 2.70 13.88 -7.05
N LEU A 302 3.16 12.71 -7.44
CA LEU A 302 4.53 12.45 -7.88
C LEU A 302 4.61 12.62 -9.40
N CYS A 303 5.29 13.68 -9.83
CA CYS A 303 5.49 14.05 -11.22
C CYS A 303 6.98 13.92 -11.56
N PHE A 304 7.37 12.71 -11.97
CA PHE A 304 8.74 12.37 -12.33
C PHE A 304 8.95 12.40 -13.84
N ASP A 305 10.21 12.34 -14.27
CA ASP A 305 10.60 12.53 -15.66
C ASP A 305 9.97 11.44 -16.56
N GLY A 306 9.66 11.80 -17.80
CA GLY A 306 9.05 10.90 -18.79
C GLY A 306 9.98 9.82 -19.34
N ASP A 307 11.05 9.45 -18.62
CA ASP A 307 12.06 8.50 -19.05
C ASP A 307 12.10 7.24 -18.15
N ALA A 308 13.02 6.32 -18.46
CA ALA A 308 13.16 5.10 -17.68
C ALA A 308 13.67 5.34 -16.24
N ALA A 309 14.41 6.43 -16.00
CA ALA A 309 14.89 6.78 -14.67
C ALA A 309 13.76 7.31 -13.79
N GLY A 310 12.90 8.17 -14.32
CA GLY A 310 11.70 8.67 -13.65
C GLY A 310 10.70 7.57 -13.35
N GLN A 311 10.49 6.61 -14.27
CA GLN A 311 9.67 5.42 -13.98
C GLN A 311 10.24 4.58 -12.84
N ARG A 312 11.56 4.38 -12.79
CA ARG A 312 12.22 3.70 -11.65
C ARG A 312 12.12 4.51 -10.36
N ALA A 313 12.12 5.84 -10.42
CA ALA A 313 11.90 6.68 -9.25
C ALA A 313 10.47 6.53 -8.73
N ALA A 314 9.49 6.51 -9.65
CA ALA A 314 8.08 6.32 -9.33
C ALA A 314 7.88 4.99 -8.59
N ILE A 315 8.35 3.87 -9.14
CA ILE A 315 8.15 2.55 -8.52
C ILE A 315 8.83 2.44 -7.17
N ARG A 316 10.03 3.02 -7.00
CA ARG A 316 10.69 3.10 -5.68
C ARG A 316 9.86 3.89 -4.66
N ALA A 317 9.25 4.99 -5.07
CA ALA A 317 8.40 5.77 -4.17
C ALA A 317 7.10 5.01 -3.83
N ALA A 318 6.50 4.35 -4.81
CA ALA A 318 5.33 3.49 -4.61
C ALA A 318 5.62 2.37 -3.61
N THR A 319 6.68 1.58 -3.83
CA THR A 319 7.02 0.45 -2.96
C THR A 319 7.39 0.89 -1.56
N ARG A 320 8.05 2.04 -1.42
CA ARG A 320 8.36 2.63 -0.12
C ARG A 320 7.11 3.08 0.65
N ALA A 321 6.08 3.55 -0.03
CA ALA A 321 4.85 3.98 0.60
C ALA A 321 3.94 2.80 1.03
N LEU A 322 4.04 1.62 0.40
CA LEU A 322 3.14 0.49 0.66
C LEU A 322 3.07 0.09 2.16
N PRO A 323 4.19 -0.09 2.88
CA PRO A 323 4.14 -0.46 4.29
C PRO A 323 3.55 0.64 5.19
N MET A 324 3.48 1.88 4.70
CA MET A 324 3.05 3.05 5.45
C MET A 324 1.59 3.44 5.15
N LEU A 325 0.94 2.77 4.19
CA LEU A 325 -0.43 3.10 3.81
C LEU A 325 -1.37 2.96 5.01
N ARG A 326 -2.21 3.97 5.19
CA ARG A 326 -3.27 4.04 6.21
C ARG A 326 -4.52 4.68 5.59
N PRO A 327 -5.71 4.47 6.17
CA PRO A 327 -6.94 5.03 5.61
C PRO A 327 -6.82 6.53 5.32
N GLY A 328 -7.26 6.93 4.13
CA GLY A 328 -7.19 8.31 3.65
C GLY A 328 -5.83 8.75 3.11
N HIS A 329 -4.76 7.95 3.22
CA HIS A 329 -3.42 8.35 2.78
C HIS A 329 -2.92 7.47 1.64
N SER A 330 -2.45 8.09 0.55
CA SER A 330 -1.93 7.37 -0.61
C SER A 330 -0.91 8.21 -1.38
N LEU A 331 -0.45 7.71 -2.52
CA LEU A 331 0.32 8.46 -3.51
C LEU A 331 -0.43 8.47 -4.84
N ALA A 332 -0.26 9.54 -5.60
CA ALA A 332 -0.79 9.68 -6.95
C ALA A 332 0.35 10.03 -7.89
N PHE A 333 0.29 9.59 -9.15
CA PHE A 333 1.40 9.65 -10.09
C PHE A 333 1.01 10.36 -11.37
N VAL A 334 1.87 11.25 -11.86
CA VAL A 334 1.68 11.97 -13.12
C VAL A 334 2.82 11.58 -14.06
N THR A 335 2.45 11.03 -15.21
CA THR A 335 3.42 10.61 -16.24
C THR A 335 3.58 11.73 -17.26
N LEU A 336 4.81 12.20 -17.44
CA LEU A 336 5.15 13.18 -18.45
C LEU A 336 5.36 12.52 -19.83
N PRO A 337 5.21 13.27 -20.93
CA PRO A 337 5.57 12.79 -22.26
C PRO A 337 7.04 12.35 -22.31
N ALA A 338 7.34 11.36 -23.17
CA ALA A 338 8.66 10.77 -23.25
C ALA A 338 9.78 11.81 -23.47
N GLY A 339 10.79 11.76 -22.60
CA GLY A 339 11.97 12.64 -22.67
C GLY A 339 11.74 14.10 -22.25
N LEU A 340 10.61 14.42 -21.61
CA LEU A 340 10.38 15.73 -21.00
C LEU A 340 10.44 15.64 -19.47
N ASP A 341 11.03 16.66 -18.85
CA ASP A 341 10.93 16.98 -17.43
C ASP A 341 9.88 18.10 -17.20
N PRO A 342 9.48 18.40 -15.93
CA PRO A 342 8.56 19.49 -15.63
C PRO A 342 9.00 20.86 -16.17
N ASP A 343 10.30 21.20 -16.09
CA ASP A 343 10.85 22.47 -16.59
C ASP A 343 10.64 22.59 -18.12
N ASP A 344 11.05 21.57 -18.88
CA ASP A 344 10.93 21.51 -20.32
C ASP A 344 9.48 21.52 -20.78
N LEU A 345 8.57 20.80 -20.09
CA LEU A 345 7.16 20.81 -20.44
C LEU A 345 6.55 22.21 -20.28
N VAL A 346 6.81 22.88 -19.15
CA VAL A 346 6.30 24.22 -18.86
C VAL A 346 6.88 25.24 -19.84
N ARG A 347 8.18 25.15 -20.16
CA ARG A 347 8.82 26.05 -21.13
C ARG A 347 8.28 25.86 -22.55
N GLN A 348 8.05 24.62 -22.98
CA GLN A 348 7.61 24.32 -24.34
C GLN A 348 6.10 24.51 -24.55
N LYS A 349 5.27 24.17 -23.56
CA LYS A 349 3.81 24.07 -23.70
C LYS A 349 3.02 24.92 -22.71
N GLY A 350 3.68 25.58 -21.77
CA GLY A 350 3.09 26.50 -20.80
C GLY A 350 2.39 25.81 -19.62
N LYS A 351 2.03 26.63 -18.62
CA LYS A 351 1.33 26.22 -17.38
C LYS A 351 0.11 25.33 -17.66
N ALA A 352 -0.74 25.73 -18.61
CA ALA A 352 -1.99 25.02 -18.92
C ALA A 352 -1.77 23.58 -19.43
N ALA A 353 -0.61 23.28 -20.02
CA ALA A 353 -0.27 21.90 -20.38
C ALA A 353 0.06 21.06 -19.15
N MET A 354 0.81 21.63 -18.20
CA MET A 354 1.16 20.96 -16.96
C MET A 354 -0.08 20.72 -16.09
N GLU A 355 -0.94 21.72 -15.91
CA GLU A 355 -2.20 21.60 -15.15
C GLU A 355 -3.09 20.45 -15.65
N ARG A 356 -3.24 20.32 -16.98
CA ARG A 356 -4.03 19.22 -17.58
C ARG A 356 -3.48 17.82 -17.25
N LEU A 357 -2.17 17.68 -17.03
CA LEU A 357 -1.57 16.42 -16.59
C LEU A 357 -1.79 16.20 -15.10
N LEU A 358 -1.61 17.27 -14.29
CA LEU A 358 -1.83 17.23 -12.84
C LEU A 358 -3.29 16.93 -12.46
N GLU A 359 -4.26 17.30 -13.30
CA GLU A 359 -5.69 16.99 -13.12
C GLU A 359 -6.05 15.51 -13.33
N LYS A 360 -5.19 14.73 -13.98
CA LYS A 360 -5.46 13.32 -14.32
C LYS A 360 -4.36 12.39 -13.80
N PRO A 361 -4.14 12.36 -12.47
CA PRO A 361 -3.13 11.48 -11.92
C PRO A 361 -3.58 10.01 -11.98
N THR A 362 -2.61 9.14 -12.11
CA THR A 362 -2.74 7.69 -11.99
C THR A 362 -2.67 7.33 -10.51
N SER A 363 -3.59 6.46 -10.05
CA SER A 363 -3.57 6.01 -8.65
C SER A 363 -2.32 5.16 -8.35
N LEU A 364 -1.93 5.04 -7.08
CA LEU A 364 -0.87 4.11 -6.66
C LEU A 364 -1.14 2.67 -7.15
N LEU A 365 -2.38 2.22 -7.11
CA LEU A 365 -2.76 0.87 -7.55
C LEU A 365 -2.62 0.71 -9.08
N ASP A 366 -3.07 1.70 -9.86
CA ASP A 366 -2.91 1.72 -11.32
C ASP A 366 -1.44 1.74 -11.72
N MET A 367 -0.65 2.52 -11.00
CA MET A 367 0.78 2.64 -11.25
C MET A 367 1.48 1.30 -11.03
N LEU A 368 1.25 0.62 -9.90
CA LEU A 368 1.82 -0.70 -9.61
C LEU A 368 1.43 -1.71 -10.68
N TRP A 369 0.14 -1.74 -11.04
CA TRP A 369 -0.37 -2.64 -12.08
C TRP A 369 0.30 -2.40 -13.44
N ASN A 370 0.34 -1.16 -13.91
CA ASN A 370 0.91 -0.81 -15.20
C ASN A 370 2.40 -1.12 -15.25
N TYR A 371 3.14 -0.77 -14.20
CA TYR A 371 4.58 -1.04 -14.10
C TYR A 371 4.87 -2.54 -14.17
N GLU A 372 4.21 -3.35 -13.34
CA GLU A 372 4.48 -4.80 -13.28
C GLU A 372 4.06 -5.55 -14.54
N ARG A 373 2.96 -5.10 -15.18
CA ARG A 373 2.50 -5.62 -16.47
C ARG A 373 3.50 -5.34 -17.59
N ASP A 374 4.04 -4.13 -17.63
CA ASP A 374 4.89 -3.66 -18.73
C ASP A 374 6.38 -4.00 -18.51
N ALA A 375 6.76 -4.49 -17.32
CA ALA A 375 8.14 -4.80 -16.96
C ALA A 375 8.77 -5.91 -17.82
N GLN A 376 7.99 -6.92 -18.22
CA GLN A 376 8.47 -8.09 -18.96
C GLN A 376 7.39 -8.62 -19.92
N PRO A 377 7.76 -9.28 -21.03
CA PRO A 377 6.80 -9.98 -21.88
C PRO A 377 6.02 -11.05 -21.11
N LEU A 378 4.70 -11.14 -21.32
CA LEU A 378 3.80 -12.05 -20.60
C LEU A 378 3.22 -13.12 -21.54
N ASN A 379 4.11 -13.87 -22.18
CA ASN A 379 3.77 -14.74 -23.31
C ASN A 379 3.42 -16.18 -22.88
N SER A 380 3.93 -16.62 -21.74
CA SER A 380 3.73 -17.97 -21.20
C SER A 380 2.85 -17.98 -19.94
N PRO A 381 2.26 -19.13 -19.58
CA PRO A 381 1.64 -19.32 -18.26
C PRO A 381 2.59 -19.03 -17.10
N GLU A 382 3.87 -19.36 -17.24
CA GLU A 382 4.94 -19.10 -16.27
C GLU A 382 5.15 -17.58 -16.09
N ASP A 383 5.21 -16.81 -17.17
CA ASP A 383 5.36 -15.34 -17.11
C ASP A 383 4.15 -14.70 -16.40
N LYS A 384 2.95 -15.19 -16.71
CA LYS A 384 1.70 -14.72 -16.06
C LYS A 384 1.68 -15.08 -14.58
N ALA A 385 2.14 -16.28 -14.22
CA ALA A 385 2.29 -16.67 -12.82
C ALA A 385 3.31 -15.75 -12.09
N GLY A 386 4.40 -15.39 -12.76
CA GLY A 386 5.38 -14.43 -12.27
C GLY A 386 4.78 -13.05 -12.00
N LEU A 387 3.99 -12.50 -12.94
CA LEU A 387 3.26 -11.25 -12.72
C LEU A 387 2.35 -11.34 -11.49
N LYS A 388 1.56 -12.41 -11.39
CA LYS A 388 0.65 -12.61 -10.26
C LYS A 388 1.41 -12.62 -8.93
N GLN A 389 2.57 -13.28 -8.86
CA GLN A 389 3.40 -13.32 -7.66
C GLN A 389 3.87 -11.92 -7.27
N ARG A 390 4.44 -11.14 -8.20
CA ARG A 390 4.92 -9.77 -7.92
C ARG A 390 3.79 -8.85 -7.42
N LEU A 391 2.60 -8.95 -8.01
CA LEU A 391 1.43 -8.18 -7.56
C LEU A 391 0.98 -8.57 -6.13
N ILE A 392 1.04 -9.87 -5.81
CA ILE A 392 0.77 -10.36 -4.46
C ILE A 392 1.82 -9.83 -3.49
N ASP A 393 3.11 -9.88 -3.85
CA ASP A 393 4.21 -9.43 -2.98
C ASP A 393 4.07 -7.95 -2.63
N HIS A 394 3.68 -7.11 -3.60
CA HIS A 394 3.35 -5.69 -3.33
C HIS A 394 2.20 -5.56 -2.34
N ALA A 395 1.11 -6.30 -2.52
CA ALA A 395 -0.02 -6.23 -1.61
C ALA A 395 0.35 -6.70 -0.19
N GLU A 396 1.12 -7.79 -0.05
CA GLU A 396 1.54 -8.33 1.25
C GLU A 396 2.52 -7.41 2.00
N SER A 397 3.21 -6.50 1.30
CA SER A 397 4.06 -5.48 1.94
C SER A 397 3.29 -4.40 2.70
N ILE A 398 1.97 -4.29 2.47
CA ILE A 398 1.11 -3.30 3.12
C ILE A 398 0.83 -3.73 4.56
N ALA A 399 1.11 -2.85 5.52
CA ALA A 399 0.94 -3.14 6.95
C ALA A 399 -0.53 -3.15 7.39
N ASP A 400 -1.33 -2.21 6.89
CA ASP A 400 -2.76 -2.10 7.20
C ASP A 400 -3.54 -3.28 6.58
N GLN A 401 -4.28 -4.03 7.40
CA GLN A 401 -4.89 -5.29 6.99
C GLN A 401 -6.04 -5.10 5.99
N ASP A 402 -6.83 -4.04 6.16
CA ASP A 402 -7.99 -3.76 5.31
C ASP A 402 -7.53 -3.24 3.95
N ILE A 403 -6.57 -2.31 3.93
CA ILE A 403 -5.97 -1.80 2.70
C ILE A 403 -5.28 -2.94 1.94
N ARG A 404 -4.50 -3.78 2.63
CA ARG A 404 -3.88 -4.96 2.03
C ARG A 404 -4.91 -5.87 1.35
N ALA A 405 -6.01 -6.19 2.04
CA ALA A 405 -7.05 -7.05 1.50
C ALA A 405 -7.71 -6.43 0.24
N LEU A 406 -7.98 -5.12 0.26
CA LEU A 406 -8.53 -4.39 -0.89
C LEU A 406 -7.53 -4.34 -2.06
N TYR A 407 -6.27 -3.98 -1.81
CA TYR A 407 -5.22 -3.98 -2.84
C TYR A 407 -5.05 -5.35 -3.48
N ARG A 408 -4.99 -6.41 -2.66
CA ARG A 408 -4.89 -7.79 -3.14
C ARG A 408 -6.08 -8.15 -4.04
N ARG A 409 -7.31 -7.81 -3.64
CA ARG A 409 -8.51 -8.07 -4.44
C ARG A 409 -8.45 -7.34 -5.79
N GLU A 410 -8.26 -6.03 -5.76
CA GLU A 410 -8.29 -5.19 -6.96
C GLU A 410 -7.16 -5.54 -7.95
N LEU A 411 -5.94 -5.81 -7.47
CA LEU A 411 -4.83 -6.24 -8.32
C LEU A 411 -5.09 -7.63 -8.94
N LEU A 412 -5.69 -8.56 -8.19
CA LEU A 412 -6.03 -9.90 -8.69
C LEU A 412 -7.21 -9.88 -9.66
N ASP A 413 -8.17 -8.97 -9.49
CA ASP A 413 -9.27 -8.79 -10.43
C ASP A 413 -8.76 -8.25 -11.77
N ARG A 414 -7.86 -7.27 -11.75
CA ARG A 414 -7.15 -6.77 -12.95
C ARG A 414 -6.32 -7.86 -13.61
N TYR A 415 -5.57 -8.62 -12.82
CA TYR A 415 -4.82 -9.79 -13.31
C TYR A 415 -5.74 -10.79 -14.01
N SER A 416 -6.88 -11.10 -13.40
CA SER A 416 -7.83 -12.06 -13.96
C SER A 416 -8.45 -11.56 -15.26
N ALA A 417 -8.83 -10.28 -15.33
CA ALA A 417 -9.33 -9.66 -16.54
C ALA A 417 -8.31 -9.64 -17.69
N PHE A 418 -7.03 -9.43 -17.37
CA PHE A 418 -5.93 -9.47 -18.33
C PHE A 418 -5.58 -10.89 -18.78
N ALA A 419 -5.43 -11.83 -17.84
CA ALA A 419 -5.00 -13.19 -18.13
C ALA A 419 -6.09 -14.05 -18.76
N PHE A 420 -7.37 -13.77 -18.43
CA PHE A 420 -8.55 -14.49 -18.88
C PHE A 420 -9.62 -13.49 -19.38
N PRO A 421 -9.39 -12.80 -20.52
CA PRO A 421 -10.36 -11.87 -21.06
C PRO A 421 -11.69 -12.59 -21.30
N LYS A 422 -12.80 -11.97 -20.89
CA LYS A 422 -14.14 -12.54 -21.08
C LYS A 422 -14.34 -12.81 -22.57
N ARG A 423 -14.51 -14.09 -22.94
CA ARG A 423 -14.96 -14.44 -24.29
C ARG A 423 -16.33 -13.77 -24.51
N GLU A 424 -16.43 -12.92 -25.52
CA GLU A 424 -17.74 -12.42 -25.95
C GLU A 424 -18.62 -13.63 -26.27
N PHE A 425 -19.69 -13.77 -25.50
CA PHE A 425 -20.75 -14.69 -25.85
C PHE A 425 -21.43 -14.12 -27.09
N GLN A 426 -21.04 -14.60 -28.27
CA GLN A 426 -21.82 -14.34 -29.48
C GLN A 426 -23.11 -15.17 -29.38
N PRO A 427 -24.29 -14.56 -29.20
CA PRO A 427 -25.53 -15.28 -29.38
C PRO A 427 -25.56 -15.72 -30.84
N ARG A 428 -25.50 -17.04 -31.08
CA ARG A 428 -25.71 -17.60 -32.41
C ARG A 428 -27.05 -17.06 -32.92
N LYS A 429 -27.02 -16.24 -33.97
CA LYS A 429 -28.23 -15.86 -34.71
C LYS A 429 -28.83 -17.16 -35.24
N PHE A 430 -29.95 -17.59 -34.68
CA PHE A 430 -30.75 -18.67 -35.23
C PHE A 430 -31.34 -18.18 -36.55
N THR A 431 -30.69 -18.54 -37.66
CA THR A 431 -31.34 -18.50 -38.97
C THR A 431 -32.39 -19.60 -38.99
N THR A 432 -33.65 -19.21 -39.21
CA THR A 432 -34.79 -20.11 -39.39
C THR A 432 -34.69 -20.83 -40.74
N GLY A 433 -33.70 -21.70 -40.87
CA GLY A 433 -33.59 -22.68 -41.93
C GLY A 433 -34.00 -24.03 -41.37
N ARG A 434 -35.18 -24.51 -41.74
CA ARG A 434 -35.70 -25.82 -41.36
C ARG A 434 -34.86 -26.90 -42.05
N GLN A 435 -33.79 -27.34 -41.40
CA GLN A 435 -33.09 -28.58 -41.74
C GLN A 435 -33.61 -29.75 -40.89
N PRO A 436 -33.65 -30.98 -41.42
CA PRO A 436 -34.15 -32.14 -40.69
C PRO A 436 -33.31 -32.36 -39.43
N ALA A 437 -33.98 -32.65 -38.32
CA ALA A 437 -33.35 -32.90 -37.04
C ALA A 437 -32.33 -34.04 -37.14
N PRO A 438 -31.08 -33.87 -36.70
CA PRO A 438 -30.20 -35.00 -36.43
C PRO A 438 -30.80 -35.79 -35.25
N ALA A 439 -30.80 -37.11 -35.39
CA ALA A 439 -31.21 -38.06 -34.37
C ALA A 439 -30.46 -37.83 -33.05
N ALA A 440 -31.18 -38.06 -31.94
CA ALA A 440 -30.73 -38.23 -30.56
C ALA A 440 -29.47 -37.46 -30.14
N ARG A 441 -29.67 -36.29 -29.53
CA ARG A 441 -28.62 -35.64 -28.72
C ARG A 441 -28.27 -36.58 -27.57
N SER A 442 -26.99 -36.91 -27.42
CA SER A 442 -26.49 -37.73 -26.31
C SER A 442 -26.83 -37.10 -24.96
N ASP A 443 -27.44 -37.88 -24.07
CA ASP A 443 -27.82 -37.50 -22.70
C ASP A 443 -26.63 -37.00 -21.86
N THR A 444 -25.39 -37.38 -22.24
CA THR A 444 -24.13 -36.84 -21.68
C THR A 444 -24.06 -35.30 -21.65
N SER A 445 -24.60 -34.62 -22.66
CA SER A 445 -24.52 -33.16 -22.79
C SER A 445 -25.51 -32.41 -21.91
N ALA A 446 -26.68 -33.02 -21.65
CA ALA A 446 -27.66 -32.54 -20.68
C ALA A 446 -27.14 -32.76 -19.26
N LEU A 447 -26.63 -33.97 -18.97
CA LEU A 447 -26.11 -34.35 -17.66
C LEU A 447 -24.94 -33.46 -17.22
N ARG A 448 -23.98 -33.14 -18.12
CA ARG A 448 -22.84 -32.25 -17.82
C ARG A 448 -23.26 -30.79 -17.60
N ARG A 449 -24.33 -30.35 -18.27
CA ARG A 449 -24.87 -28.98 -18.14
C ARG A 449 -25.70 -28.81 -16.86
N VAL A 450 -26.21 -29.90 -16.32
CA VAL A 450 -27.05 -29.93 -15.13
C VAL A 450 -26.21 -30.19 -13.86
N THR A 451 -25.23 -31.09 -13.88
CA THR A 451 -24.29 -31.30 -12.74
C THR A 451 -23.29 -30.15 -12.58
N GLY A 452 -22.97 -29.43 -13.66
CA GLY A 452 -22.04 -28.29 -13.66
C GLY A 452 -22.59 -26.99 -13.07
N GLN A 453 -23.88 -26.92 -12.70
CA GLN A 453 -24.50 -25.72 -12.15
C GLN A 453 -24.22 -25.53 -10.64
N SER A 454 -23.86 -26.59 -9.92
CA SER A 454 -23.50 -26.47 -8.50
C SER A 454 -22.11 -25.86 -8.32
N ARG A 455 -22.02 -24.80 -7.50
CA ARG A 455 -20.76 -24.12 -7.15
C ARG A 455 -19.89 -24.91 -6.18
N ASP A 456 -20.47 -25.86 -5.44
CA ASP A 456 -19.76 -26.69 -4.48
C ASP A 456 -19.15 -27.94 -5.14
N LYS A 457 -17.84 -28.10 -4.99
CA LYS A 457 -17.08 -29.22 -5.58
C LYS A 457 -17.55 -30.57 -5.06
N PHE A 458 -17.96 -30.66 -3.79
CA PHE A 458 -18.43 -31.91 -3.18
C PHE A 458 -19.82 -32.29 -3.71
N THR A 459 -20.76 -31.34 -3.71
CA THR A 459 -22.10 -31.53 -4.29
C THR A 459 -22.02 -32.01 -5.75
N ARG A 460 -21.15 -31.41 -6.56
CA ARG A 460 -20.93 -31.82 -7.95
C ARG A 460 -20.38 -33.24 -8.06
N ALA A 461 -19.48 -33.64 -7.16
CA ALA A 461 -18.92 -34.98 -7.15
C ALA A 461 -20.01 -36.03 -6.87
N VAL A 462 -20.84 -35.82 -5.84
CA VAL A 462 -21.93 -36.74 -5.47
C VAL A 462 -22.97 -36.87 -6.58
N LEU A 463 -23.41 -35.74 -7.17
CA LEU A 463 -24.37 -35.76 -8.29
C LEU A 463 -23.80 -36.49 -9.52
N SER A 464 -22.50 -36.33 -9.79
CA SER A 464 -21.83 -37.05 -10.88
C SER A 464 -21.66 -38.55 -10.57
N GLY A 465 -21.48 -38.91 -9.29
CA GLY A 465 -21.44 -40.29 -8.82
C GLY A 465 -22.79 -40.99 -8.98
N LEU A 466 -23.89 -40.33 -8.60
CA LEU A 466 -25.25 -40.84 -8.80
C LEU A 466 -25.59 -41.05 -10.27
N ALA A 467 -25.08 -40.17 -11.15
CA ALA A 467 -25.19 -40.36 -12.59
C ALA A 467 -24.38 -41.56 -13.13
N ARG A 468 -23.24 -41.91 -12.51
CA ARG A 468 -22.46 -43.14 -12.83
C ARG A 468 -23.08 -44.40 -12.25
N HIS A 469 -23.81 -44.27 -11.14
CA HIS A 469 -24.49 -45.38 -10.47
C HIS A 469 -26.01 -45.16 -10.39
N PRO A 470 -26.74 -45.11 -11.53
CA PRO A 470 -28.17 -44.77 -11.51
C PRO A 470 -29.05 -45.66 -10.64
N ARG A 471 -28.66 -46.93 -10.44
CA ARG A 471 -29.39 -47.88 -9.57
C ARG A 471 -29.37 -47.48 -8.09
N GLU A 472 -28.42 -46.65 -7.66
CA GLU A 472 -28.39 -46.11 -6.28
C GLU A 472 -29.33 -44.89 -6.11
N ILE A 473 -29.84 -44.30 -7.20
CA ILE A 473 -30.70 -43.10 -7.12
C ILE A 473 -32.00 -43.42 -6.36
N ALA A 474 -32.63 -44.55 -6.66
CA ALA A 474 -33.85 -45.01 -5.99
C ALA A 474 -33.63 -45.19 -4.47
N ARG A 475 -32.49 -45.75 -4.07
CA ARG A 475 -32.10 -45.94 -2.67
C ARG A 475 -31.99 -44.62 -1.90
N HIS A 476 -31.66 -43.53 -2.59
CA HIS A 476 -31.43 -42.22 -2.00
C HIS A 476 -32.54 -41.19 -2.30
N ALA A 477 -33.66 -41.60 -2.89
CA ALA A 477 -34.68 -40.68 -3.41
C ALA A 477 -35.21 -39.69 -2.36
N GLU A 478 -35.51 -40.16 -1.14
CA GLU A 478 -35.98 -39.29 -0.07
C GLU A 478 -34.92 -38.29 0.40
N ALA A 479 -33.65 -38.72 0.45
CA ALA A 479 -32.52 -37.88 0.83
C ALA A 479 -32.26 -36.79 -0.22
N LEU A 480 -32.33 -37.14 -1.50
CA LEU A 480 -32.20 -36.20 -2.62
C LEU A 480 -33.38 -35.24 -2.69
N ALA A 481 -34.61 -35.69 -2.44
CA ALA A 481 -35.78 -34.80 -2.38
C ALA A 481 -35.67 -33.77 -1.24
N ARG A 482 -35.09 -34.15 -0.08
CA ARG A 482 -34.77 -33.20 1.01
C ARG A 482 -33.71 -32.20 0.58
N LEU A 483 -32.65 -32.66 -0.08
CA LEU A 483 -31.58 -31.78 -0.57
C LEU A 483 -32.09 -30.75 -1.59
N ALA A 484 -32.95 -31.16 -2.53
CA ALA A 484 -33.54 -30.25 -3.52
C ALA A 484 -34.40 -29.14 -2.90
N ARG A 485 -35.03 -29.41 -1.74
CA ARG A 485 -35.76 -28.40 -0.96
C ARG A 485 -34.83 -27.46 -0.20
N ALA A 486 -33.75 -27.99 0.38
CA ALA A 486 -32.78 -27.21 1.14
C ALA A 486 -31.88 -26.34 0.23
N LEU A 487 -31.54 -26.82 -0.96
CA LEU A 487 -30.65 -26.18 -1.92
C LEU A 487 -31.31 -26.11 -3.31
N PRO A 488 -32.05 -25.04 -3.64
CA PRO A 488 -32.79 -24.93 -4.90
C PRO A 488 -31.94 -25.10 -6.16
N ASP A 489 -30.67 -24.69 -6.12
CA ASP A 489 -29.71 -24.82 -7.23
C ASP A 489 -29.41 -26.28 -7.61
N THR A 490 -29.68 -27.23 -6.72
CA THR A 490 -29.48 -28.68 -6.96
C THR A 490 -30.71 -29.36 -7.56
N LYS A 491 -31.88 -28.72 -7.48
CA LYS A 491 -33.17 -29.28 -7.91
C LYS A 491 -33.18 -29.76 -9.37
N PRO A 492 -32.68 -28.99 -10.36
CA PRO A 492 -32.68 -29.45 -11.76
C PRO A 492 -31.85 -30.71 -11.98
N ALA A 493 -30.79 -30.91 -11.19
CA ALA A 493 -29.95 -32.11 -11.26
C ALA A 493 -30.60 -33.33 -10.63
N ILE A 494 -31.31 -33.13 -9.54
CA ILE A 494 -32.01 -34.20 -8.84
C ILE A 494 -33.23 -34.67 -9.64
N GLU A 495 -33.99 -33.75 -10.23
CA GLU A 495 -35.12 -34.09 -11.12
C GLU A 495 -34.65 -34.91 -12.31
N PHE A 496 -33.56 -34.48 -12.95
CA PHE A 496 -32.98 -35.23 -14.06
C PHE A 496 -32.44 -36.62 -13.65
N LEU A 497 -31.86 -36.75 -12.45
CA LEU A 497 -31.45 -38.05 -11.91
C LEU A 497 -32.68 -38.98 -11.68
N PHE A 498 -33.81 -38.44 -11.23
CA PHE A 498 -35.04 -39.21 -11.10
C PHE A 498 -35.59 -39.65 -12.46
N ASP A 499 -35.57 -38.79 -13.47
CA ASP A 499 -35.98 -39.14 -14.83
C ASP A 499 -35.11 -40.29 -15.39
N VAL A 500 -33.79 -40.25 -15.15
CA VAL A 500 -32.85 -41.31 -15.53
C VAL A 500 -33.14 -42.62 -14.78
N SER A 501 -33.43 -42.54 -13.49
CA SER A 501 -33.77 -43.72 -12.68
C SER A 501 -35.10 -44.36 -13.12
N GLU A 502 -36.11 -43.55 -13.44
CA GLU A 502 -37.43 -44.03 -13.88
C GLU A 502 -37.36 -44.67 -15.27
N ALA A 503 -36.56 -44.11 -16.19
CA ALA A 503 -36.31 -44.69 -17.49
C ALA A 503 -35.64 -46.07 -17.44
N LEU A 504 -34.81 -46.32 -16.43
CA LEU A 504 -34.14 -47.61 -16.19
C LEU A 504 -35.09 -48.68 -15.61
N GLU A 505 -35.99 -48.29 -14.70
CA GLU A 505 -37.01 -49.19 -14.11
C GLU A 505 -38.12 -49.56 -15.12
N ALA A 506 -38.44 -48.68 -16.07
CA ALA A 506 -39.48 -48.89 -17.08
C ALA A 506 -39.12 -49.91 -18.19
N GLY A 507 -37.95 -50.58 -18.11
CA GLY A 507 -37.58 -51.65 -19.05
C GLY A 507 -37.42 -51.22 -20.51
N ARG A 508 -37.28 -49.92 -20.80
CA ARG A 508 -37.04 -49.40 -22.17
C ARG A 508 -35.59 -49.61 -22.63
N GLY A 509 -35.00 -50.73 -22.27
CA GLY A 509 -33.64 -51.12 -22.61
C GLY A 509 -33.63 -52.12 -23.75
N ASP A 510 -33.97 -51.69 -24.97
CA ASP A 510 -33.64 -52.47 -26.16
C ASP A 510 -33.38 -51.57 -27.38
N THR A 511 -32.29 -50.82 -27.31
CA THR A 511 -31.41 -50.48 -28.44
C THR A 511 -30.17 -49.79 -27.87
N ILE A 512 -29.09 -50.53 -27.64
CA ILE A 512 -27.67 -50.10 -27.74
C ILE A 512 -27.34 -48.65 -27.31
N SER A 513 -27.88 -48.15 -26.20
CA SER A 513 -27.26 -47.06 -25.44
C SER A 513 -26.85 -47.67 -24.12
N ARG A 514 -25.60 -48.09 -24.10
CA ARG A 514 -24.94 -48.61 -22.90
C ARG A 514 -25.10 -47.58 -21.79
N SER A 515 -25.16 -48.04 -20.54
CA SER A 515 -25.05 -47.20 -19.33
C SER A 515 -23.86 -46.22 -19.35
N GLU A 516 -22.94 -46.37 -20.31
CA GLU A 516 -21.83 -45.49 -20.64
C GLU A 516 -22.26 -44.14 -21.27
N ASP A 517 -23.41 -44.07 -21.97
CA ASP A 517 -23.90 -42.86 -22.65
C ASP A 517 -24.51 -41.80 -21.70
N VAL A 518 -24.68 -42.15 -20.43
CA VAL A 518 -25.16 -41.25 -19.37
C VAL A 518 -24.02 -40.93 -18.38
N ALA A 519 -22.94 -41.71 -18.39
CA ALA A 519 -21.87 -41.57 -17.42
C ALA A 519 -21.01 -40.30 -17.70
N PRO A 520 -20.85 -39.39 -16.72
CA PRO A 520 -19.90 -38.29 -16.85
C PRO A 520 -18.46 -38.81 -16.99
N THR A 521 -17.62 -38.08 -17.73
CA THR A 521 -16.18 -38.38 -17.88
C THR A 521 -15.51 -38.49 -16.51
N PRO A 522 -14.69 -39.53 -16.25
CA PRO A 522 -14.04 -39.74 -14.95
C PRO A 522 -13.26 -38.49 -14.52
N ASP A 523 -13.52 -38.00 -13.30
CA ASP A 523 -12.71 -36.96 -12.68
C ASP A 523 -11.59 -37.66 -11.90
N LYS A 524 -10.33 -37.47 -12.30
CA LYS A 524 -9.16 -38.22 -11.79
C LYS A 524 -8.74 -37.85 -10.36
N ALA A 525 -9.55 -37.14 -9.59
CA ALA A 525 -9.13 -36.66 -8.28
C ALA A 525 -10.29 -36.64 -7.28
N ARG A 526 -10.30 -37.64 -6.39
CA ARG A 526 -10.64 -37.57 -4.94
C ARG A 526 -11.67 -38.59 -4.44
N PHE A 527 -12.61 -39.08 -5.24
CA PHE A 527 -13.65 -40.01 -4.75
C PHE A 527 -13.71 -41.31 -5.56
N SER A 528 -13.87 -42.45 -4.88
CA SER A 528 -13.88 -43.79 -5.48
C SER A 528 -14.99 -43.97 -6.52
N PHE A 529 -16.19 -43.45 -6.27
CA PHE A 529 -17.36 -43.51 -7.17
C PHE A 529 -17.23 -42.68 -8.46
N LEU A 530 -16.14 -41.93 -8.64
CA LEU A 530 -15.84 -41.20 -9.89
C LEU A 530 -14.67 -41.81 -10.67
N MET A 531 -13.98 -42.79 -10.09
CA MET A 531 -12.80 -43.41 -10.68
C MET A 531 -13.16 -44.57 -11.59
N GLU A 532 -12.29 -44.84 -12.56
CA GLU A 532 -12.38 -45.99 -13.44
C GLU A 532 -11.51 -47.12 -12.85
N GLY A 533 -12.07 -48.33 -12.70
CA GLY A 533 -11.37 -49.47 -12.08
C GLY A 533 -11.49 -49.58 -10.56
N SER A 534 -12.34 -48.79 -9.90
CA SER A 534 -12.69 -49.00 -8.49
C SER A 534 -13.58 -50.23 -8.31
N ASP A 535 -13.39 -50.97 -7.21
CA ASP A 535 -14.33 -52.02 -6.78
C ASP A 535 -15.78 -51.47 -6.74
N PRO A 536 -16.72 -52.04 -7.51
CA PRO A 536 -18.08 -51.52 -7.65
C PRO A 536 -18.85 -51.43 -6.34
N ASP A 537 -18.63 -52.36 -5.41
CA ASP A 537 -19.37 -52.39 -4.15
C ASP A 537 -18.83 -51.34 -3.17
N ALA A 538 -17.49 -51.22 -3.05
CA ALA A 538 -16.87 -50.12 -2.30
C ALA A 538 -17.24 -48.73 -2.85
N ALA A 539 -17.33 -48.57 -4.18
CA ALA A 539 -17.75 -47.31 -4.80
C ALA A 539 -19.21 -46.94 -4.45
N ARG A 540 -20.12 -47.92 -4.36
CA ARG A 540 -21.51 -47.70 -3.95
C ARG A 540 -21.62 -47.35 -2.47
N GLU A 541 -20.85 -48.01 -1.60
CA GLU A 541 -20.80 -47.69 -0.17
C GLU A 541 -20.27 -46.28 0.08
N ASP A 542 -19.16 -45.91 -0.57
CA ASP A 542 -18.60 -44.56 -0.49
C ASP A 542 -19.56 -43.50 -1.07
N LEU A 543 -20.31 -43.82 -2.13
CA LEU A 543 -21.34 -42.94 -2.67
C LEU A 543 -22.51 -42.76 -1.69
N ALA A 544 -22.97 -43.84 -1.06
CA ALA A 544 -24.05 -43.80 -0.07
C ALA A 544 -23.67 -42.96 1.16
N GLU A 545 -22.44 -43.10 1.65
CA GLU A 545 -21.91 -42.26 2.73
C GLU A 545 -21.82 -40.78 2.30
N ALA A 546 -21.35 -40.52 1.08
CA ALA A 546 -21.23 -39.15 0.56
C ALA A 546 -22.60 -38.46 0.40
N VAL A 547 -23.64 -39.20 -0.04
CA VAL A 547 -25.01 -38.69 -0.10
C VAL A 547 -25.54 -38.37 1.30
N ALA A 548 -25.29 -39.22 2.30
CA ALA A 548 -25.71 -38.96 3.68
C ALA A 548 -25.10 -37.67 4.23
N LEU A 549 -23.78 -37.46 4.05
CA LEU A 549 -23.08 -36.26 4.50
C LEU A 549 -23.53 -35.00 3.76
N LEU A 550 -23.84 -35.11 2.46
CA LEU A 550 -24.33 -33.99 1.65
C LEU A 550 -25.69 -33.48 2.14
N VAL A 551 -26.55 -34.38 2.62
CA VAL A 551 -27.90 -34.06 3.10
C VAL A 551 -27.89 -33.55 4.54
N GLU A 552 -26.97 -34.04 5.39
CA GLU A 552 -26.83 -33.61 6.78
C GLU A 552 -26.29 -32.17 6.90
N ARG A 553 -25.40 -31.76 5.98
CA ARG A 553 -24.70 -30.47 6.05
C ARG A 553 -25.61 -29.22 6.05
N PRO A 554 -26.59 -29.06 5.13
CA PRO A 554 -27.49 -27.91 5.14
C PRO A 554 -28.36 -27.84 6.39
N ALA A 555 -28.82 -28.99 6.90
CA ALA A 555 -29.62 -29.06 8.13
C ALA A 555 -28.80 -28.63 9.35
N LEU A 556 -27.52 -29.01 9.40
CA LEU A 556 -26.61 -28.62 10.46
C LEU A 556 -26.28 -27.13 10.43
N GLU A 557 -26.11 -26.54 9.24
CA GLU A 557 -25.89 -25.09 9.09
C GLU A 557 -27.13 -24.28 9.49
N ALA A 558 -28.33 -24.75 9.13
CA ALA A 558 -29.58 -24.15 9.59
C ALA A 558 -29.72 -24.23 11.12
N ALA A 559 -29.40 -25.38 11.73
CA ALA A 559 -29.44 -25.56 13.18
C ALA A 559 -28.43 -24.66 13.92
N ILE A 560 -27.22 -24.45 13.36
CA ILE A 560 -26.23 -23.50 13.92
C ILE A 560 -26.76 -22.07 13.83
N ALA A 561 -27.39 -21.69 12.71
CA ALA A 561 -27.97 -20.36 12.53
C ALA A 561 -29.13 -20.12 13.53
N GLU A 562 -29.99 -21.12 13.74
CA GLU A 562 -31.09 -21.07 14.71
C GLU A 562 -30.60 -21.01 16.16
N ALA A 563 -29.58 -21.81 16.53
CA ALA A 563 -28.94 -21.71 17.83
C ALA A 563 -28.29 -20.33 18.05
N THR A 564 -27.69 -19.76 17.00
CA THR A 564 -27.09 -18.41 17.05
C THR A 564 -28.16 -17.33 17.24
N ALA A 565 -29.33 -17.47 16.59
CA ALA A 565 -30.44 -16.54 16.75
C ALA A 565 -31.08 -16.61 18.16
N ARG A 566 -31.01 -17.76 18.83
CA ARG A 566 -31.51 -17.93 20.21
C ARG A 566 -30.58 -17.37 21.30
N PHE A 567 -29.38 -16.93 20.94
CA PHE A 567 -28.39 -16.41 21.89
C PHE A 567 -28.90 -15.20 22.68
N ASP A 568 -29.76 -14.37 22.08
CA ASP A 568 -30.35 -13.19 22.74
C ASP A 568 -31.38 -13.56 23.83
N SER A 569 -31.93 -14.77 23.79
CA SER A 569 -32.99 -15.24 24.69
C SER A 569 -32.56 -16.32 25.69
N ASP A 570 -31.57 -17.14 25.34
CA ASP A 570 -31.01 -18.20 26.19
C ASP A 570 -29.50 -18.37 25.90
N PRO A 571 -28.64 -17.53 26.49
CA PRO A 571 -27.21 -17.50 26.16
C PRO A 571 -26.49 -18.80 26.50
N GLU A 572 -26.81 -19.42 27.65
CA GLU A 572 -26.13 -20.64 28.12
C GLU A 572 -26.57 -21.88 27.32
N GLY A 573 -27.87 -22.05 27.07
CA GLY A 573 -28.39 -23.16 26.27
C GLY A 573 -28.00 -23.04 24.79
N ALA A 574 -28.07 -21.84 24.23
CA ALA A 574 -27.67 -21.57 22.85
C ALA A 574 -26.17 -21.79 22.63
N PHE A 575 -25.32 -21.41 23.59
CA PHE A 575 -23.87 -21.60 23.49
C PHE A 575 -23.49 -23.09 23.54
N ALA A 576 -24.03 -23.86 24.49
CA ALA A 576 -23.79 -25.29 24.59
C ALA A 576 -24.28 -26.06 23.35
N GLU A 577 -25.45 -25.69 22.82
CA GLU A 577 -25.99 -26.26 21.59
C GLU A 577 -25.17 -25.88 20.36
N GLN A 578 -24.74 -24.62 20.24
CA GLN A 578 -23.87 -24.16 19.15
C GLN A 578 -22.53 -24.89 19.16
N GLN A 579 -21.94 -25.13 20.34
CA GLN A 579 -20.68 -25.87 20.48
C GLN A 579 -20.83 -27.33 20.01
N ARG A 580 -21.88 -28.03 20.46
CA ARG A 580 -22.19 -29.40 20.02
C ARG A 580 -22.39 -29.50 18.49
N LEU A 581 -23.12 -28.54 17.90
CA LEU A 581 -23.38 -28.52 16.47
C LEU A 581 -22.12 -28.21 15.64
N ARG A 582 -21.23 -27.34 16.15
CA ARG A 582 -19.93 -27.06 15.51
C ARG A 582 -18.97 -28.24 15.60
N GLU A 583 -18.93 -28.96 16.72
CA GLU A 583 -18.18 -30.21 16.86
C GLU A 583 -18.67 -31.26 15.86
N ARG A 584 -19.99 -31.42 15.71
CA ARG A 584 -20.57 -32.30 14.69
C ARG A 584 -20.20 -31.86 13.26
N LYS A 585 -20.14 -30.54 12.99
CA LYS A 585 -19.74 -30.01 11.68
C LYS A 585 -18.29 -30.36 11.36
N LEU A 586 -17.39 -30.17 12.33
CA LEU A 586 -15.98 -30.55 12.22
C LEU A 586 -15.81 -32.06 11.99
N GLU A 587 -16.62 -32.90 12.64
CA GLU A 587 -16.61 -34.35 12.41
C GLU A 587 -16.99 -34.69 10.97
N ILE A 588 -18.04 -34.07 10.43
CA ILE A 588 -18.46 -34.26 9.03
C ILE A 588 -17.34 -33.80 8.07
N GLU A 589 -16.73 -32.64 8.30
CA GLU A 589 -15.62 -32.14 7.49
C GLU A 589 -14.39 -33.05 7.53
N SER A 590 -14.08 -33.61 8.70
CA SER A 590 -13.01 -34.60 8.89
C SER A 590 -13.29 -35.89 8.12
N ARG A 591 -14.52 -36.43 8.19
CA ARG A 591 -14.94 -37.62 7.43
C ARG A 591 -14.88 -37.38 5.93
N LEU A 592 -15.35 -36.23 5.44
CA LEU A 592 -15.22 -35.85 4.03
C LEU A 592 -13.75 -35.77 3.58
N GLY A 593 -12.89 -35.25 4.44
CA GLY A 593 -11.44 -35.24 4.23
C GLY A 593 -10.84 -36.64 4.17
N GLN A 594 -11.29 -37.56 5.02
CA GLN A 594 -10.85 -38.96 5.02
C GLN A 594 -11.31 -39.70 3.77
N MET A 595 -12.57 -39.54 3.34
CA MET A 595 -13.07 -40.11 2.08
C MET A 595 -12.25 -39.65 0.87
N ALA A 596 -11.84 -38.37 0.87
CA ALA A 596 -10.98 -37.83 -0.18
C ALA A 596 -9.51 -38.30 -0.10
N ARG A 597 -9.02 -38.69 1.09
CA ARG A 597 -7.61 -39.08 1.36
C ARG A 597 -7.37 -40.59 1.33
N LYS A 598 -8.37 -41.42 1.62
CA LYS A 598 -8.29 -42.90 1.75
C LYS A 598 -7.69 -43.61 0.51
N ARG A 599 -7.51 -42.89 -0.61
CA ARG A 599 -6.84 -43.39 -1.83
C ARG A 599 -5.81 -42.46 -2.48
N ALA A 600 -5.35 -41.42 -1.79
CA ALA A 600 -4.05 -40.83 -2.15
C ALA A 600 -2.87 -41.77 -1.81
N ALA A 601 -3.14 -42.87 -1.09
CA ALA A 601 -2.15 -43.79 -0.52
C ALA A 601 -2.24 -45.24 -1.06
N GLY A 602 -2.61 -45.49 -2.33
CA GLY A 602 -2.32 -46.80 -2.95
C GLY A 602 -2.74 -46.96 -4.42
N PRO A 603 -2.11 -47.86 -5.21
CA PRO A 603 -0.78 -48.45 -5.09
C PRO A 603 0.21 -47.74 -6.04
N ALA A 604 1.26 -47.15 -5.48
CA ALA A 604 2.53 -46.90 -6.15
C ALA A 604 3.58 -47.63 -5.31
N ASP A 605 4.07 -48.75 -5.82
CA ASP A 605 5.25 -49.54 -5.41
C ASP A 605 4.97 -51.05 -5.40
N THR A 606 4.91 -51.63 -6.60
CA THR A 606 5.37 -52.99 -6.86
C THR A 606 6.01 -53.01 -8.25
N ASN A 607 7.19 -52.38 -8.36
CA ASN A 607 8.09 -52.56 -9.50
C ASN A 607 9.47 -51.99 -9.15
N ASN A 608 10.13 -52.58 -8.15
CA ASN A 608 11.57 -52.45 -8.03
C ASN A 608 12.21 -53.65 -7.32
N ASP A 609 11.88 -54.87 -7.78
CA ASP A 609 12.70 -56.05 -7.52
C ASP A 609 13.12 -56.61 -8.87
N GLY A 610 14.30 -56.19 -9.33
CA GLY A 610 14.86 -56.71 -10.58
C GLY A 610 15.86 -55.79 -11.25
N GLN A 611 16.83 -55.24 -10.52
CA GLN A 611 18.12 -54.76 -11.07
C GLN A 611 19.05 -54.26 -9.94
N ALA A 612 19.60 -55.19 -9.15
CA ALA A 612 20.75 -54.92 -8.30
C ALA A 612 21.50 -56.22 -7.93
N GLU A 613 21.84 -57.04 -8.92
CA GLU A 613 22.97 -57.98 -8.79
C GLU A 613 24.03 -57.58 -9.81
N ARG A 614 25.13 -57.01 -9.28
CA ARG A 614 26.48 -56.80 -9.85
C ARG A 614 26.97 -55.37 -9.61
N ALA A 615 27.55 -55.14 -8.44
CA ALA A 615 28.79 -54.37 -8.24
C ALA A 615 28.97 -54.01 -6.75
N VAL A 616 29.47 -54.96 -5.98
CA VAL A 616 30.24 -54.75 -4.75
C VAL A 616 31.46 -55.65 -4.97
N GLY A 617 32.72 -55.24 -4.95
CA GLY A 617 33.39 -54.08 -4.39
C GLY A 617 34.76 -54.64 -4.04
N GLU A 618 35.83 -54.16 -4.67
CA GLU A 618 37.19 -54.46 -4.26
C GLU A 618 38.01 -53.16 -4.18
N GLN A 619 38.55 -52.96 -2.98
CA GLN A 619 39.80 -52.27 -2.61
C GLN A 619 39.74 -50.73 -2.59
N GLU A 620 39.73 -50.10 -1.40
CA GLU A 620 40.82 -49.91 -0.41
C GLU A 620 41.98 -49.00 -0.88
N THR A 621 42.30 -48.03 -0.01
CA THR A 621 43.52 -47.18 0.06
C THR A 621 43.66 -46.11 -1.04
N GLU A 622 43.99 -44.83 -0.79
CA GLU A 622 44.68 -44.09 0.28
C GLU A 622 44.03 -42.71 0.50
#